data_AF-A0A1T4MYK3-F1
#
_entry.id   AF-A0A1T4MYK3-F1
#
_cell.length_a   1.000
_cell.length_b   1.000
_cell.length_c   1.000
_cell.angle_alpha   90.00
_cell.angle_beta   90.00
_cell.angle_gamma   90.00
#
_symmetry.space_group_name_H-M   'P 1'
#
loop_
_entity.id
_entity.type
_entity.pdbx_description
1 polymer ?
#
loop_
_entity_poly.entity_id
_entity_poly.type
_entity_poly.pdbx_seq_one_letter_code
_entity_poly.pdbx_strand_id
1 'polypeptide(L)'
;MNVKDEVKLSELLLDMIKNKTQKYYLLIDEIHWVDGWQKVINGLRVSFNCDIVITGSNAKLLSVELATLLSGRYVEIVVFPFSFKLFLESKHIAIESRKVDLMYKEYERYGGRPLKNG
;
A
#
# COMPACT_ATOMS: atom_id res chain seq x y z
N MET A 1 8.30 -5.40 -17.63
CA MET A 1 9.16 -6.43 -17.00
C MET A 1 8.34 -7.10 -15.91
N ASN A 2 8.14 -8.43 -15.96
CA ASN A 2 7.27 -9.14 -15.02
C ASN A 2 8.13 -9.70 -13.88
N VAL A 3 8.27 -8.94 -12.80
CA VAL A 3 9.00 -9.36 -11.60
C VAL A 3 8.02 -10.18 -10.75
N LYS A 4 8.31 -11.46 -10.57
CA LYS A 4 7.45 -12.42 -9.87
C LYS A 4 8.15 -13.21 -8.78
N ASP A 5 9.47 -13.09 -8.69
CA ASP A 5 10.30 -13.89 -7.79
C ASP A 5 11.37 -13.01 -7.12
N GLU A 6 11.85 -13.48 -5.97
CA GLU A 6 12.85 -12.79 -5.13
C GLU A 6 14.17 -12.49 -5.87
N VAL A 7 14.57 -13.36 -6.81
CA VAL A 7 15.83 -13.21 -7.54
C VAL A 7 15.76 -11.98 -8.45
N LYS A 8 14.75 -11.90 -9.31
CA LYS A 8 14.57 -10.75 -10.22
C LYS A 8 14.33 -9.46 -9.47
N LEU A 9 13.61 -9.51 -8.35
CA LEU A 9 13.41 -8.33 -7.52
C LEU A 9 14.73 -7.83 -6.95
N SER A 10 15.56 -8.74 -6.42
CA SER A 10 16.86 -8.41 -5.87
C SER A 10 17.80 -7.85 -6.94
N GLU A 11 17.87 -8.48 -8.11
CA GLU A 11 18.70 -7.99 -9.23
C GLU A 11 18.32 -6.57 -9.63
N LEU A 12 17.02 -6.31 -9.86
CA LEU A 12 16.53 -4.99 -10.25
C LEU A 12 16.85 -3.93 -9.19
N LEU A 13 16.64 -4.24 -7.91
CA LEU A 13 16.89 -3.28 -6.83
C LEU A 13 18.39 -3.03 -6.62
N LEU A 14 19.24 -4.05 -6.76
CA LEU A 14 20.70 -3.91 -6.64
C LEU A 14 21.30 -3.14 -7.83
N ASP A 15 20.76 -3.31 -9.03
CA ASP A 15 21.18 -2.51 -10.19
C ASP A 15 20.89 -1.01 -10.02
N MET A 16 19.83 -0.70 -9.27
CA MET A 16 19.43 0.68 -8.93
C MET A 16 20.24 1.25 -7.75
N ILE A 17 20.59 0.42 -6.76
CA ILE A 17 21.24 0.83 -5.51
C ILE A 17 22.74 0.53 -5.57
N LYS A 18 23.53 1.50 -6.05
CA LYS A 18 24.97 1.32 -6.31
C LYS A 18 25.87 1.73 -5.15
N ASN A 19 25.39 2.56 -4.23
CA ASN A 19 26.20 3.11 -3.14
C ASN A 19 25.56 2.81 -1.77
N LYS A 20 26.35 2.34 -0.81
CA LYS A 20 25.87 2.01 0.55
C LYS A 20 25.64 3.23 1.45
N THR A 21 26.33 4.35 1.21
CA THR A 21 26.26 5.54 2.08
C THR A 21 25.17 6.52 1.65
N GLN A 22 24.81 6.51 0.37
CA GLN A 22 23.73 7.32 -0.17
C GLN A 22 22.37 6.85 0.39
N LYS A 23 21.51 7.80 0.74
CA LYS A 23 20.15 7.50 1.17
C LYS A 23 19.24 7.23 -0.03
N TYR A 24 18.49 6.13 0.01
CA TYR A 24 17.51 5.76 -1.02
C TYR A 24 16.09 5.72 -0.43
N TYR A 25 15.11 6.11 -1.25
CA TYR A 25 13.69 5.94 -0.94
C TYR A 25 13.11 4.97 -1.96
N LEU A 26 12.69 3.80 -1.49
CA LEU A 26 12.15 2.73 -2.33
C LEU A 26 10.63 2.68 -2.12
N LEU A 27 9.88 2.98 -3.18
CA LEU A 27 8.42 2.88 -3.18
C LEU A 27 8.04 1.72 -4.10
N ILE A 28 7.51 0.65 -3.53
CA ILE A 28 7.20 -0.58 -4.28
C ILE A 28 5.71 -0.85 -4.22
N ASP A 29 5.08 -0.76 -5.38
CA ASP A 29 3.65 -0.96 -5.52
C ASP A 29 3.33 -2.45 -5.71
N GLU A 30 2.25 -2.93 -5.08
CA GLU A 30 1.72 -4.28 -5.23
C GLU A 30 2.75 -5.41 -5.02
N ILE A 31 3.60 -5.28 -4.00
CA ILE A 31 4.69 -6.22 -3.71
C ILE A 31 4.22 -7.66 -3.47
N HIS A 32 2.95 -7.85 -3.08
CA HIS A 32 2.37 -9.16 -2.80
C HIS A 32 2.34 -10.12 -4.01
N TRP A 33 2.57 -9.63 -5.22
CA TRP A 33 2.70 -10.47 -6.42
C TRP A 33 4.09 -11.08 -6.62
N VAL A 34 5.08 -10.70 -5.79
CA VAL A 34 6.45 -11.18 -5.89
C VAL A 34 6.71 -12.23 -4.82
N ASP A 35 6.94 -13.48 -5.19
CA ASP A 35 7.22 -14.53 -4.22
C ASP A 35 8.57 -14.31 -3.51
N GLY A 36 8.59 -14.44 -2.19
CA GLY A 36 9.81 -14.30 -1.38
C GLY A 36 10.29 -12.86 -1.17
N TRP A 37 9.50 -11.86 -1.57
CA TRP A 37 9.85 -10.44 -1.47
C TRP A 37 10.37 -10.01 -0.09
N GLN A 38 9.87 -10.63 0.98
CA GLN A 38 10.21 -10.31 2.36
C GLN A 38 11.71 -10.41 2.63
N LYS A 39 12.36 -11.46 2.09
CA LYS A 39 13.80 -11.67 2.26
C LYS A 39 14.59 -10.55 1.61
N VAL A 40 14.17 -10.13 0.42
CA VAL A 40 14.80 -9.06 -0.36
C VAL A 40 14.69 -7.73 0.40
N ILE A 41 13.48 -7.37 0.84
CA ILE A 41 13.25 -6.13 1.59
C ILE A 41 14.03 -6.11 2.91
N ASN A 42 14.02 -7.22 3.65
CA ASN A 42 14.79 -7.31 4.90
C ASN A 42 16.30 -7.19 4.65
N GLY A 43 16.81 -7.82 3.58
CA GLY A 43 18.21 -7.73 3.17
C GLY A 43 18.61 -6.30 2.78
N LEU A 44 17.79 -5.62 1.98
CA LEU A 44 18.03 -4.24 1.56
C LEU A 44 18.06 -3.27 2.73
N ARG A 45 17.07 -3.36 3.62
CA ARG A 45 16.97 -2.51 4.82
C ARG A 45 18.20 -2.64 5.74
N VAL A 46 18.80 -3.83 5.80
CA VAL A 46 20.00 -4.08 6.63
C VAL A 46 21.28 -3.66 5.90
N SER A 47 21.32 -3.80 4.57
CA SER A 47 22.56 -3.65 3.79
C SER A 47 22.79 -2.23 3.26
N PHE A 48 21.76 -1.40 3.19
CA PHE A 48 21.80 -0.07 2.58
C PHE A 48 21.08 0.97 3.45
N ASN A 49 21.48 2.23 3.31
CA ASN A 49 20.75 3.36 3.89
C ASN A 49 19.47 3.64 3.08
N CYS A 50 18.39 2.91 3.34
CA CYS A 50 17.14 3.06 2.61
C CYS A 50 15.91 3.12 3.49
N ASP A 51 14.97 3.99 3.09
CA ASP A 51 13.60 4.00 3.59
C ASP A 51 12.73 3.29 2.56
N ILE A 52 11.99 2.27 3.00
CA ILE A 52 11.21 1.39 2.13
C ILE A 52 9.74 1.53 2.46
N VAL A 53 8.95 1.89 1.45
CA VAL A 53 7.49 1.91 1.48
C VAL A 53 6.97 0.87 0.51
N ILE A 54 6.12 -0.02 1.00
CA ILE A 54 5.47 -1.05 0.20
C ILE A 54 3.96 -0.86 0.25
N THR A 55 3.28 -1.18 -0.83
CA THR A 55 1.82 -1.23 -0.88
C THR A 55 1.35 -2.62 -1.29
N GLY A 56 0.09 -2.89 -1.03
CA GLY A 56 -0.59 -4.07 -1.53
C GLY A 56 -2.08 -3.93 -1.30
N SER A 57 -2.86 -4.14 -2.36
CA SER A 57 -4.33 -4.15 -2.27
C SER A 57 -4.89 -5.39 -1.55
N ASN A 58 -4.04 -6.38 -1.26
CA ASN A 58 -4.41 -7.57 -0.50
C ASN A 58 -4.22 -7.36 1.01
N ALA A 59 -5.29 -7.51 1.78
CA ALA A 59 -5.29 -7.39 3.25
C ALA A 59 -4.36 -8.38 3.99
N LYS A 60 -3.84 -9.41 3.31
CA LYS A 60 -2.84 -10.35 3.87
C LYS A 60 -1.39 -9.88 3.72
N LEU A 61 -1.14 -8.69 3.17
CA LEU A 61 0.20 -8.17 2.88
C LEU A 61 1.15 -8.23 4.08
N LEU A 62 0.64 -7.96 5.28
CA LEU A 62 1.40 -7.93 6.53
C LEU A 62 0.75 -8.84 7.59
N SER A 63 0.49 -10.10 7.22
CA SER A 63 0.05 -11.09 8.20
C SER A 63 1.01 -11.15 9.40
N VAL A 64 0.54 -11.63 10.56
CA VAL A 64 1.35 -11.75 11.79
C VAL A 64 2.65 -12.55 11.58
N GLU A 65 2.62 -13.54 10.69
CA GLU A 65 3.78 -14.32 10.28
C GLU A 65 4.81 -13.47 9.49
N LEU A 66 4.31 -12.63 8.59
CA LEU A 66 5.07 -11.66 7.81
C LEU A 66 5.70 -10.56 8.67
N ALA A 67 4.96 -10.07 9.67
CA ALA A 67 5.45 -9.13 10.68
C ALA A 67 6.71 -9.66 11.39
N THR A 68 6.69 -10.95 11.72
CA THR A 68 7.79 -11.65 12.40
C THR A 68 9.01 -11.74 11.49
N LEU A 69 8.82 -12.03 10.20
CA LEU A 69 9.91 -12.07 9.20
C LEU A 69 10.60 -10.71 9.01
N LEU A 70 9.86 -9.61 9.16
CA LEU A 70 10.40 -8.24 9.12
C LEU A 70 10.94 -7.77 10.49
N SER A 71 11.02 -8.68 11.48
CA SER A 71 11.49 -8.42 12.84
C SER A 71 10.68 -7.35 13.58
N GLY A 72 9.41 -7.11 13.20
CA GLY A 72 8.57 -6.05 13.79
C GLY A 72 9.03 -4.62 13.47
N ARG A 73 10.05 -4.41 12.63
CA ARG A 73 10.59 -3.09 12.29
C ARG A 73 9.87 -2.50 11.08
N TYR A 74 8.58 -2.29 11.21
CA TYR A 74 7.74 -1.68 10.18
C TYR A 74 6.60 -0.88 10.83
N VAL A 75 6.01 0.03 10.05
CA VAL A 75 4.77 0.71 10.39
C VAL A 75 3.73 0.25 9.38
N GLU A 76 2.64 -0.35 9.86
CA GLU A 76 1.52 -0.72 9.01
C GLU A 76 0.48 0.39 8.98
N ILE A 77 0.02 0.70 7.77
CA ILE A 77 -1.06 1.65 7.53
C ILE A 77 -2.16 0.91 6.79
N VAL A 78 -3.25 0.59 7.50
CA VAL A 78 -4.43 -0.01 6.90
C VAL A 78 -5.29 1.10 6.30
N VAL A 79 -5.47 1.07 4.98
CA VAL A 79 -6.31 2.02 4.26
C VAL A 79 -7.69 1.43 4.05
N PHE A 80 -8.70 2.01 4.71
CA PHE A 80 -10.09 1.62 4.55
C PHE A 80 -10.77 2.42 3.42
N PRO A 81 -11.84 1.88 2.81
CA PRO A 81 -12.73 2.69 1.98
C PRO A 81 -13.26 3.91 2.74
N PHE A 82 -13.69 4.93 2.01
CA PHE A 82 -14.35 6.11 2.59
C PHE A 82 -15.54 5.68 3.44
N SER A 83 -15.66 6.26 4.63
CA SER A 83 -16.90 6.19 5.39
C SER A 83 -18.02 6.94 4.66
N PHE A 84 -19.27 6.68 5.00
CA PHE A 84 -20.39 7.42 4.42
C PHE A 84 -20.27 8.94 4.66
N LYS A 85 -19.72 9.35 5.80
CA LYS A 85 -19.42 10.75 6.09
C LYS A 85 -18.43 11.34 5.08
N LEU A 86 -17.29 10.67 4.85
CA LEU A 86 -16.29 11.09 3.85
C LEU A 86 -16.89 11.10 2.44
N PHE A 87 -17.78 10.17 2.13
CA PHE A 87 -18.51 10.15 0.86
C PHE A 87 -19.40 11.39 0.68
N LEU A 88 -20.16 11.79 1.71
CA LEU A 88 -20.96 13.03 1.69
C LEU A 88 -20.08 14.28 1.56
N GLU A 89 -18.98 14.35 2.32
CA GLU A 89 -18.00 15.43 2.24
C GLU A 89 -17.39 15.54 0.85
N SER A 90 -17.03 14.40 0.22
CA SER A 90 -16.48 14.36 -1.14
C SER A 90 -17.46 14.88 -2.21
N LYS A 91 -18.76 14.85 -1.93
CA LYS A 91 -19.83 15.36 -2.80
C LYS A 91 -20.35 16.73 -2.36
N HIS A 92 -19.73 17.36 -1.36
CA HIS A 92 -20.17 18.62 -0.78
C HIS A 92 -21.64 18.62 -0.31
N ILE A 93 -22.10 17.48 0.22
CA ILE A 93 -23.45 17.33 0.78
C ILE A 93 -23.38 17.43 2.30
N ALA A 94 -24.08 18.40 2.87
CA ALA A 94 -24.24 18.49 4.33
C ALA A 94 -25.06 17.29 4.86
N ILE A 95 -24.75 16.82 6.07
CA ILE A 95 -25.43 15.68 6.69
C ILE A 95 -26.92 15.95 7.00
N GLU A 96 -27.32 17.22 7.05
CA GLU A 96 -28.71 17.68 7.23
C GLU A 96 -29.46 17.79 5.89
N SER A 97 -28.79 17.52 4.76
CA SER A 97 -29.37 17.71 3.44
C SER A 97 -30.47 16.69 3.16
N ARG A 98 -31.56 17.14 2.53
CA ARG A 98 -32.62 16.25 2.00
C ARG A 98 -32.10 15.23 0.97
N LYS A 99 -30.86 15.39 0.49
CA LYS A 99 -30.20 14.47 -0.45
C LYS A 99 -29.53 13.27 0.24
N VAL A 100 -29.45 13.23 1.57
CA VAL A 100 -28.70 12.19 2.30
C VAL A 100 -29.22 10.79 2.00
N ASP A 101 -30.54 10.58 1.96
CA ASP A 101 -31.13 9.27 1.63
C ASP A 101 -30.76 8.81 0.22
N LEU A 102 -30.70 9.74 -0.74
CA LEU A 102 -30.27 9.46 -2.10
C LEU A 102 -28.77 9.09 -2.14
N MET A 103 -27.95 9.83 -1.38
CA MET A 103 -26.51 9.57 -1.28
C MET A 103 -26.22 8.24 -0.57
N TYR A 104 -27.04 7.85 0.40
CA TYR A 104 -26.90 6.56 1.08
C TYR A 104 -27.14 5.40 0.11
N LYS A 105 -28.18 5.49 -0.73
CA LYS A 105 -28.42 4.51 -1.81
C LYS A 105 -27.28 4.46 -2.82
N GLU A 106 -26.68 5.60 -3.14
CA GLU A 106 -25.52 5.67 -4.02
C GLU A 106 -24.28 5.02 -3.36
N TYR A 107 -24.05 5.30 -2.08
CA TYR A 107 -22.98 4.71 -1.30
C TYR A 107 -23.12 3.19 -1.16
N GLU A 108 -24.33 2.66 -0.95
CA GLU A 108 -24.57 1.21 -0.95
C GLU A 108 -24.25 0.58 -2.31
N ARG A 109 -24.56 1.28 -3.40
CA ARG A 109 -24.33 0.77 -4.77
C ARG A 109 -22.87 0.78 -5.18
N TYR A 110 -22.12 1.83 -4.84
CA TYR A 110 -20.75 2.02 -5.33
C TYR A 110 -19.68 1.83 -4.24
N GLY A 111 -20.11 1.66 -2.97
CA GLY A 111 -19.26 1.55 -1.80
C GLY A 111 -18.55 2.86 -1.43
N GLY A 112 -17.66 2.78 -0.44
CA GLY A 112 -16.76 3.87 -0.05
C GLY A 112 -15.59 4.10 -1.01
N ARG A 113 -15.73 3.79 -2.30
CA ARG A 113 -14.65 4.04 -3.25
C ARG A 113 -14.49 5.55 -3.46
N PRO A 114 -13.27 6.10 -3.42
CA PRO A 114 -13.03 7.47 -3.86
C PRO A 114 -13.57 7.63 -5.27
N LEU A 115 -14.31 8.70 -5.53
CA LEU A 115 -14.84 8.99 -6.86
C LEU A 115 -13.68 9.00 -7.88
N LYS A 116 -13.80 8.21 -8.95
CA LYS A 116 -13.09 8.54 -10.19
C LYS A 116 -13.80 9.77 -10.72
N ASN A 117 -13.15 10.93 -10.67
CA ASN A 117 -13.60 12.09 -11.43
C ASN A 117 -13.69 11.64 -12.90
N GLY A 118 -14.92 11.58 -13.42
CA GLY A 118 -15.23 11.38 -14.83
C GLY A 118 -15.55 12.73 -15.45
#